data_AF-A0A3D2F936-F1
#
_entry.id   AF-A0A3D2F936-F1
#
_cell.length_a   1.000
_cell.length_b   1.000
_cell.length_c   1.000
_cell.angle_alpha   90.00
_cell.angle_beta   90.00
_cell.angle_gamma   90.00
#
_symmetry.space_group_name_H-M   'P 1'
#
loop_
_entity.id
_entity.type
_entity.pdbx_description
1 polymer ?
#
loop_
_entity_poly.entity_id
_entity_poly.type
_entity_poly.pdbx_seq_one_letter_code
_entity_poly.pdbx_strand_id
1 'polypeptide(L)'
;MDWDEFATWGAKAADWGKEYHQNLRDRPVRSQAALNDTLNALPKTAPEGAETMADIMADFENIVMPGITHWQHPRFFAYFPSNAAPASILAEFLTSIVAPQCMLWQTSPAATEMEIRMMQWLRQGI
;
A
#
# COMPACT_ATOMS: atom_id res chain seq x y z
N MET A 1 11.84 -10.69 11.02
CA MET A 1 12.30 -10.36 9.66
C MET A 1 13.54 -9.49 9.75
N ASP A 2 14.59 -9.86 9.04
CA ASP A 2 15.80 -9.03 8.86
C ASP A 2 15.80 -8.33 7.49
N TRP A 3 16.90 -7.66 7.14
CA TRP A 3 17.00 -6.88 5.90
C TRP A 3 17.14 -7.74 4.63
N ASP A 4 17.66 -8.96 4.74
CA ASP A 4 17.79 -9.88 3.60
C ASP A 4 16.42 -10.49 3.26
N GLU A 5 15.68 -10.88 4.30
CA GLU A 5 14.28 -11.28 4.16
C GLU A 5 13.40 -10.12 3.65
N PHE A 6 13.64 -8.89 4.12
CA PHE A 6 12.94 -7.69 3.63
C PHE A 6 13.11 -7.51 2.13
N ALA A 7 14.33 -7.59 1.59
CA ALA A 7 14.56 -7.42 0.16
C ALA A 7 13.79 -8.47 -0.66
N THR A 8 13.76 -9.71 -0.17
CA THR A 8 13.01 -10.81 -0.79
C THR A 8 11.51 -10.53 -0.78
N TRP A 9 10.95 -10.10 0.35
CA TRP A 9 9.52 -9.79 0.46
C TRP A 9 9.11 -8.50 -0.24
N GLY A 10 10.00 -7.51 -0.32
CA GLY A 10 9.81 -6.30 -1.11
C GLY A 10 9.66 -6.62 -2.60
N ALA A 11 10.49 -7.52 -3.14
CA ALA A 11 10.35 -8.01 -4.51
C ALA A 11 9.02 -8.74 -4.71
N LYS A 12 8.64 -9.63 -3.79
CA LYS A 12 7.34 -10.34 -3.84
C LYS A 12 6.15 -9.37 -3.80
N ALA A 13 6.20 -8.34 -2.96
CA ALA A 13 5.14 -7.32 -2.88
C ALA A 13 5.03 -6.52 -4.19
N ALA A 14 6.15 -6.20 -4.84
CA ALA A 14 6.16 -5.55 -6.15
C ALA A 14 5.55 -6.45 -7.24
N ASP A 15 5.92 -7.73 -7.27
CA ASP A 15 5.35 -8.72 -8.20
C ASP A 15 3.85 -8.93 -7.96
N TRP A 16 3.43 -9.04 -6.70
CA TRP A 16 2.03 -9.12 -6.32
C TRP A 16 1.24 -7.89 -6.78
N GLY A 17 1.77 -6.68 -6.56
CA GLY A 17 1.14 -5.44 -6.98
C GLY A 17 0.95 -5.38 -8.49
N LYS A 18 1.96 -5.81 -9.26
CA LYS A 18 1.86 -5.95 -10.72
C LYS A 18 0.74 -6.90 -11.11
N GLU A 19 0.70 -8.10 -10.55
CA GLU A 19 -0.33 -9.10 -10.85
C GLU A 19 -1.74 -8.62 -10.47
N TYR A 20 -1.87 -7.99 -9.30
CA TYR A 20 -3.11 -7.37 -8.85
C TYR A 20 -3.64 -6.37 -9.88
N HIS A 21 -2.82 -5.42 -10.32
CA HIS A 21 -3.23 -4.41 -11.30
C HIS A 21 -3.52 -4.98 -12.69
N GLN A 22 -2.83 -6.04 -13.11
CA GLN A 22 -3.09 -6.72 -14.40
C GLN A 22 -4.44 -7.44 -14.41
N ASN A 23 -4.81 -8.06 -13.28
CA ASN A 23 -5.99 -8.92 -13.16
C ASN A 23 -7.18 -8.25 -12.45
N LEU A 24 -7.12 -6.93 -12.22
CA LEU A 24 -8.19 -6.17 -11.56
C LEU A 24 -9.57 -6.37 -12.20
N ARG A 25 -9.63 -6.56 -13.52
CA ARG A 25 -10.87 -6.72 -14.29
C ARG A 25 -11.66 -7.98 -13.94
N ASP A 26 -10.97 -8.98 -13.39
CA ASP A 26 -11.53 -10.28 -13.04
C ASP A 26 -12.10 -10.30 -11.61
N ARG A 27 -11.92 -9.20 -10.87
CA ARG A 27 -12.40 -9.03 -9.50
C ARG A 27 -13.75 -8.29 -9.48
N PRO A 28 -14.63 -8.54 -8.49
CA PRO A 28 -15.83 -7.73 -8.32
C PRO A 28 -15.42 -6.28 -8.01
N VAL A 29 -16.13 -5.27 -8.54
CA VAL A 29 -15.75 -3.87 -8.31
C VAL A 29 -15.87 -3.49 -6.82
N ARG A 30 -17.01 -3.85 -6.21
CA ARG A 30 -17.32 -3.62 -4.80
C ARG A 30 -17.13 -4.91 -4.02
N SER A 31 -16.65 -4.80 -2.78
CA SER A 31 -16.63 -5.95 -1.87
C SER A 31 -18.01 -6.61 -1.75
N GLN A 32 -17.99 -7.92 -1.60
CA GLN A 32 -19.16 -8.77 -1.37
C GLN A 32 -19.25 -9.25 0.09
N ALA A 33 -18.35 -8.80 0.96
CA ALA A 33 -18.34 -9.17 2.37
C ALA A 33 -19.55 -8.60 3.12
N ALA A 34 -20.06 -9.35 4.09
CA ALA A 34 -21.05 -8.89 5.05
C ALA A 34 -20.39 -8.14 6.22
N LEU A 35 -21.22 -7.46 6.99
CA LEU A 35 -20.77 -6.76 8.20
C LEU A 35 -20.09 -7.75 9.15
N ASN A 36 -18.89 -7.39 9.60
CA ASN A 36 -18.03 -8.15 10.52
C ASN A 36 -17.34 -9.40 9.95
N ASP A 37 -17.45 -9.73 8.66
CA ASP A 37 -16.77 -10.93 8.11
C ASP A 37 -15.26 -10.89 8.35
N THR A 38 -14.59 -9.80 7.96
CA THR A 38 -13.14 -9.62 8.19
C THR A 38 -12.80 -9.58 9.68
N LEU A 39 -13.62 -8.90 10.50
CA LEU A 39 -13.39 -8.80 11.94
C LEU A 39 -13.45 -10.18 12.62
N ASN A 40 -14.43 -11.00 12.25
CA ASN A 40 -14.66 -12.31 12.83
C ASN A 40 -13.65 -13.37 12.32
N ALA A 41 -13.00 -13.12 11.17
CA ALA A 41 -11.95 -13.96 10.65
C ALA A 41 -10.60 -13.76 11.36
N LEU A 42 -10.40 -12.62 12.04
CA LEU A 42 -9.18 -12.33 12.80
C LEU A 42 -9.20 -12.94 14.21
N PRO A 43 -8.03 -13.27 14.79
CA PRO A 43 -7.93 -13.67 16.18
C PRO A 43 -8.47 -12.61 17.15
N LYS A 44 -9.08 -13.06 18.25
CA LYS A 44 -9.63 -12.15 19.28
C LYS A 44 -8.56 -11.40 20.07
N THR A 45 -7.33 -11.89 20.06
CA THR A 45 -6.19 -11.33 20.78
C THR A 45 -4.98 -11.34 19.86
N ALA A 46 -4.10 -10.35 20.01
CA ALA A 46 -2.85 -10.31 19.26
C ALA A 46 -2.00 -11.56 19.56
N PRO A 47 -1.25 -12.08 18.56
CA PRO A 47 -0.33 -13.19 18.77
C PRO A 47 0.79 -12.78 19.75
N GLU A 48 1.16 -13.68 20.67
CA GLU A 48 2.25 -13.45 21.62
C GLU A 48 3.64 -13.72 20.99
N GLY A 49 3.67 -14.49 19.91
CA GLY A 49 4.87 -14.85 19.16
C GLY A 49 4.90 -14.20 17.77
N ALA A 50 6.07 -14.22 17.15
CA ALA A 50 6.21 -13.81 15.76
C ALA A 50 5.57 -14.84 14.83
N GLU A 51 4.92 -14.35 13.78
CA GLU A 51 4.41 -15.16 12.66
C GLU A 51 5.31 -15.01 11.44
N THR A 52 5.26 -15.98 10.54
CA THR A 52 6.04 -15.89 9.31
C THR A 52 5.40 -14.87 8.36
N MET A 53 6.21 -14.18 7.56
CA MET A 53 5.68 -13.26 6.56
C MET A 53 4.84 -13.99 5.48
N ALA A 54 5.05 -15.31 5.30
CA ALA A 54 4.23 -16.13 4.42
C ALA A 54 2.81 -16.31 4.96
N ASP A 55 2.67 -16.58 6.26
CA ASP A 55 1.37 -16.69 6.91
C ASP A 55 0.63 -15.35 6.87
N ILE A 56 1.34 -14.24 7.17
CA ILE A 56 0.78 -12.88 7.09
C ILE A 56 0.28 -12.54 5.67
N MET A 57 1.06 -12.89 4.64
CA MET A 57 0.66 -12.64 3.25
C MET A 57 -0.54 -13.50 2.85
N ALA A 58 -0.59 -14.76 3.30
CA ALA A 58 -1.74 -15.63 3.08
C ALA A 58 -3.01 -15.09 3.76
N ASP A 59 -2.91 -14.59 4.98
CA ASP A 59 -4.01 -13.95 5.69
C ASP A 59 -4.47 -12.66 5.01
N PHE A 60 -3.53 -11.85 4.52
CA PHE A 60 -3.88 -10.68 3.71
C PHE A 60 -4.74 -11.06 2.49
N GLU A 61 -4.35 -12.10 1.76
CA GLU A 61 -5.10 -12.55 0.58
C GLU A 61 -6.45 -13.20 0.94
N ASN A 62 -6.51 -13.98 2.03
CA ASN A 62 -7.70 -14.76 2.38
C ASN A 62 -8.70 -14.00 3.26
N ILE A 63 -8.24 -13.06 4.09
CA ILE A 63 -9.06 -12.36 5.08
C ILE A 63 -9.33 -10.91 4.64
N VAL A 64 -8.29 -10.19 4.18
CA VAL A 64 -8.41 -8.77 3.85
C VAL A 64 -8.98 -8.57 2.45
N MET A 65 -8.36 -9.17 1.43
CA MET A 65 -8.71 -8.92 0.03
C MET A 65 -10.18 -9.17 -0.34
N PRO A 66 -10.90 -10.18 0.20
CA PRO A 66 -12.33 -10.34 -0.06
C PRO A 66 -13.19 -9.17 0.44
N GLY A 67 -12.72 -8.47 1.48
CA GLY A 67 -13.35 -7.29 2.07
C GLY A 67 -13.06 -5.99 1.30
N ILE A 68 -12.16 -5.99 0.31
CA ILE A 68 -11.72 -4.78 -0.39
C ILE A 68 -12.68 -4.41 -1.53
N THR A 69 -13.06 -3.13 -1.56
CA THR A 69 -13.63 -2.51 -2.76
C THR A 69 -12.50 -1.99 -3.63
N HIS A 70 -12.47 -2.39 -4.90
CA HIS A 70 -11.33 -2.15 -5.79
C HIS A 70 -11.44 -0.80 -6.50
N TRP A 71 -10.96 0.25 -5.83
CA TRP A 71 -10.99 1.63 -6.36
C TRP A 71 -10.24 1.81 -7.68
N GLN A 72 -9.21 0.98 -7.95
CA GLN A 72 -8.47 1.00 -9.21
C GLN A 72 -9.16 0.21 -10.35
N HIS A 73 -10.28 -0.46 -10.08
CA HIS A 73 -10.98 -1.24 -11.09
C HIS A 73 -11.48 -0.30 -12.21
N PRO A 74 -11.31 -0.62 -13.50
CA PRO A 74 -11.73 0.24 -14.63
C PRO A 74 -13.25 0.42 -14.80
N ARG A 75 -14.05 -0.08 -13.84
CA ARG A 75 -15.51 0.01 -13.76
C ARG A 75 -15.96 0.60 -12.42
N PHE A 76 -15.03 1.15 -11.64
CA PHE A 76 -15.33 1.91 -10.44
C PHE A 76 -15.68 3.33 -10.86
N PHE A 77 -16.97 3.68 -10.76
CA PHE A 77 -17.50 4.99 -11.17
C PHE A 77 -18.17 5.74 -10.00
N ALA A 78 -17.94 5.28 -8.77
CA ALA A 78 -18.45 5.95 -7.58
C ALA A 78 -17.48 7.07 -7.14
N TYR A 79 -18.02 8.10 -6.49
CA TYR A 79 -17.23 9.15 -5.83
C TYR A 79 -16.21 9.87 -6.74
N PHE A 80 -14.98 10.07 -6.25
CA PHE A 80 -13.84 10.58 -6.99
C PHE A 80 -12.74 9.51 -7.11
N PRO A 81 -11.94 9.51 -8.19
CA PRO A 81 -10.83 8.59 -8.32
C PRO A 81 -9.83 8.70 -7.17
N SER A 82 -9.40 7.56 -6.64
CA SER A 82 -8.24 7.47 -5.76
C SER A 82 -7.10 6.97 -6.63
N ASN A 83 -6.13 7.80 -7.03
CA ASN A 83 -5.12 7.39 -8.01
C ASN A 83 -4.00 6.56 -7.37
N ALA A 84 -3.58 5.47 -8.02
CA ALA A 84 -2.43 4.66 -7.61
C ALA A 84 -1.43 4.47 -8.78
N ALA A 85 -0.72 5.54 -9.13
CA ALA A 85 0.29 5.46 -10.19
C ALA A 85 1.51 4.64 -9.71
N PRO A 86 2.10 3.75 -10.55
CA PRO A 86 3.26 2.93 -10.14
C PRO A 86 4.43 3.75 -9.57
N ALA A 87 4.71 4.92 -10.14
CA ALA A 87 5.74 5.82 -9.63
C ALA A 87 5.45 6.37 -8.23
N SER A 88 4.17 6.62 -7.89
CA SER A 88 3.76 7.08 -6.57
C SER A 88 3.95 6.00 -5.51
N ILE A 89 3.63 4.74 -5.84
CA ILE A 89 3.78 3.59 -4.94
C ILE A 89 5.26 3.35 -4.64
N LEU A 90 6.12 3.43 -5.66
CA LEU A 90 7.57 3.32 -5.49
C LEU A 90 8.13 4.47 -4.63
N ALA A 91 7.65 5.69 -4.81
CA ALA A 91 8.06 6.82 -3.98
C ALA A 91 7.67 6.59 -2.51
N GLU A 92 6.45 6.13 -2.23
CA GLU A 92 6.01 5.80 -0.87
C GLU A 92 6.83 4.67 -0.23
N PHE A 93 7.21 3.66 -1.01
CA PHE A 93 8.09 2.59 -0.55
C PHE A 93 9.48 3.12 -0.15
N LEU A 94 10.08 3.97 -0.98
CA LEU A 94 11.37 4.61 -0.69
C LEU A 94 11.30 5.52 0.53
N THR A 95 10.25 6.34 0.65
CA THR A 95 10.03 7.19 1.82
C THR A 95 9.89 6.36 3.09
N SER A 96 9.20 5.23 3.03
CA SER A 96 9.02 4.32 4.17
C SER A 96 10.32 3.64 4.60
N ILE A 97 11.21 3.29 3.65
CA ILE A 97 12.54 2.72 3.96
C ILE A 97 13.43 3.74 4.67
N VAL A 98 13.46 4.97 4.18
CA VAL A 98 14.30 6.03 4.76
C VAL A 98 13.73 6.53 6.09
N ALA A 99 12.40 6.52 6.24
CA ALA A 99 11.66 7.02 7.39
C ALA A 99 12.17 8.39 7.92
N PRO A 100 12.30 9.42 7.05
CA PRO A 100 12.86 10.69 7.45
C PRO A 100 11.92 11.45 8.39
N GLN A 101 12.48 12.05 9.44
CA GLN A 101 11.74 12.98 10.28
C GLN A 101 11.88 14.40 9.73
N CYS A 102 10.76 15.01 9.33
CA CYS A 102 10.73 16.27 8.58
C CYS A 102 10.19 17.46 9.40
N MET A 103 10.26 17.40 10.73
CA MET A 103 9.71 18.46 11.60
C MET A 103 10.40 19.82 11.44
N LEU A 104 11.70 19.84 11.14
CA LEU A 104 12.51 21.05 10.97
C LEU A 104 13.55 20.79 9.88
N TRP A 105 14.05 21.84 9.21
CA TRP A 105 15.02 21.68 8.13
C TRP A 105 16.24 20.84 8.54
N GLN A 106 16.77 21.02 9.76
CA GLN A 106 17.92 20.25 10.25
C GLN A 106 17.68 18.75 10.40
N THR A 107 16.43 18.30 10.57
CA THR A 107 16.13 16.88 10.77
C THR A 107 16.07 16.11 9.46
N SER A 108 15.82 16.79 8.32
CA SER A 108 15.86 16.22 6.96
C SER A 108 15.93 17.32 5.88
N PRO A 109 17.11 17.94 5.64
CA PRO A 109 17.25 19.08 4.73
C PRO A 109 16.76 18.80 3.31
N ALA A 110 17.14 17.64 2.77
CA ALA A 110 16.78 17.23 1.42
C ALA A 110 15.26 17.06 1.26
N ALA A 111 14.55 16.58 2.29
CA ALA A 111 13.10 16.43 2.25
C ALA A 111 12.41 17.81 2.13
N THR A 112 12.84 18.78 2.94
CA THR A 112 12.31 20.16 2.87
C THR A 112 12.58 20.81 1.52
N GLU A 113 13.81 20.72 1.01
CA GLU A 113 14.18 21.35 -0.25
C GLU A 113 13.51 20.69 -1.46
N MET A 114 13.37 19.35 -1.44
CA MET A 114 12.66 18.60 -2.47
C MET A 114 11.18 18.98 -2.49
N GLU A 115 10.51 19.07 -1.34
CA GLU A 115 9.12 19.50 -1.25
C GLU A 115 8.93 20.90 -1.85
N ILE A 116 9.77 21.86 -1.49
CA ILE A 116 9.75 23.22 -2.05
C ILE A 116 9.83 23.17 -3.58
N ARG A 117 10.79 22.40 -4.13
CA ARG A 117 10.97 22.33 -5.58
C ARG A 117 9.80 21.63 -6.27
N MET A 118 9.27 20.55 -5.70
CA MET A 118 8.10 19.85 -6.26
C MET A 118 6.87 20.76 -6.29
N MET A 119 6.63 21.54 -5.23
CA MET A 119 5.53 22.51 -5.20
C MET A 119 5.71 23.65 -6.21
N GLN A 120 6.95 24.09 -6.44
CA GLN A 120 7.24 25.06 -7.50
C GLN A 120 6.93 24.50 -8.89
N TRP A 121 7.27 23.25 -9.16
CA TRP A 121 6.92 22.58 -10.42
C TRP A 121 5.42 22.38 -10.57
N LEU A 122 4.74 21.93 -9.49
CA LEU A 122 3.30 21.77 -9.50
C LEU A 122 2.60 23.09 -9.85
N ARG A 123 3.03 24.20 -9.24
CA ARG A 123 2.53 25.55 -9.54
C ARG A 123 2.71 25.95 -11.01
N GLN A 124 3.74 25.44 -11.70
CA GLN A 124 4.00 25.74 -13.12
C GLN A 124 3.20 24.84 -14.06
N GLY A 125 2.81 23.65 -13.61
CA GLY A 125 2.12 22.63 -14.41
C GLY A 125 0.60 22.69 -14.36
N ILE A 126 0.04 23.56 -13.52
CA ILE A 126 -1.40 23.88 -13.45
C ILE A 126 -1.65 25.28 -14.02
#